data_AF-A0A1L9NBT9-F1
#
_entry.id   AF-A0A1L9NBT9-F1
#
_cell.length_a   1.000
_cell.length_b   1.000
_cell.length_c   1.000
_cell.angle_alpha   90.00
_cell.angle_beta   90.00
_cell.angle_gamma   90.00
#
_symmetry.space_group_name_H-M   'P 1'
#
loop_
_entity.id
_entity.type
_entity.pdbx_description
1 polymer ?
#
loop_
_entity_poly.entity_id
_entity_poly.type
_entity_poly.pdbx_seq_one_letter_code
_entity_poly.pdbx_strand_id
1 'polypeptide(L)'
;MQFLLLLAATLSLGTRTLASPAPVSNSIESRAYHWHGCGAGIECHSASDCWASEDCVQTALGSTANIHCGQDSYPTACWADWTD
;
A
#
# COMPACT_ATOMS: atom_id res chain seq x y z
N MET A 1 24.76 2.31 -38.23
CA MET A 1 23.53 1.59 -37.83
C MET A 1 23.24 0.53 -38.90
N GLN A 2 23.55 -0.73 -38.63
CA GLN A 2 23.52 -1.83 -39.61
C GLN A 2 22.81 -3.06 -39.01
N PHE A 3 21.59 -3.28 -39.53
CA PHE A 3 20.87 -4.54 -39.81
C PHE A 3 20.79 -5.70 -38.79
N LEU A 4 19.57 -5.83 -38.24
CA LEU A 4 18.70 -7.03 -38.25
C LEU A 4 19.34 -8.42 -38.18
N LEU A 5 19.07 -9.16 -37.10
CA LEU A 5 18.81 -10.61 -37.16
C LEU A 5 17.70 -10.99 -36.16
N LEU A 6 16.51 -11.28 -36.71
CA LEU A 6 15.37 -11.90 -36.06
C LEU A 6 15.63 -13.40 -35.94
N LEU A 7 15.56 -13.97 -34.74
CA LEU A 7 15.46 -15.42 -34.55
C LEU A 7 14.25 -15.71 -33.67
N ALA A 8 13.13 -15.95 -34.35
CA ALA A 8 11.93 -16.52 -33.77
C ALA A 8 12.12 -18.04 -33.66
N ALA A 9 12.12 -18.57 -32.44
CA ALA A 9 11.96 -19.99 -32.19
C ALA A 9 10.70 -20.19 -31.35
N THR A 10 9.57 -20.35 -32.02
CA THR A 10 8.30 -20.74 -31.40
C THR A 10 8.32 -22.25 -31.15
N LEU A 11 8.73 -22.68 -29.95
CA LEU A 11 8.45 -24.04 -29.50
C LEU A 11 7.11 -24.06 -28.78
N SER A 12 6.06 -24.42 -29.52
CA SER A 12 4.74 -24.74 -29.00
C SER A 12 4.79 -26.09 -28.26
N LEU A 13 4.77 -26.06 -26.93
CA LEU A 13 4.43 -27.24 -26.14
C LEU A 13 2.96 -27.14 -25.70
N GLY A 14 2.08 -27.75 -26.50
CA GLY A 14 0.71 -28.02 -26.10
C GLY A 14 0.70 -29.07 -25.01
N THR A 15 0.51 -28.65 -23.76
CA THR A 15 0.21 -29.53 -22.64
C THR A 15 -1.29 -29.51 -22.39
N ARG A 16 -1.88 -30.72 -22.34
CA ARG A 16 -3.30 -30.94 -22.07
C ARG A 16 -3.63 -30.37 -20.69
N THR A 17 -4.55 -29.41 -20.65
CA THR A 17 -5.15 -28.90 -19.42
C THR A 17 -5.93 -30.04 -18.73
N LEU A 18 -5.40 -30.54 -17.62
CA LEU A 18 -6.24 -31.16 -16.60
C LEU A 18 -6.95 -29.98 -15.92
N ALA A 19 -8.27 -29.87 -16.13
CA ALA A 19 -9.07 -28.90 -15.40
C ALA A 19 -9.07 -29.31 -13.91
N SER A 20 -8.12 -28.77 -13.15
CA SER A 20 -8.16 -28.78 -11.70
C SER A 20 -9.43 -28.06 -11.27
N PRO A 21 -10.19 -28.56 -10.28
CA PRO A 21 -11.28 -27.81 -9.69
C PRO A 21 -10.74 -26.43 -9.30
N ALA A 22 -11.41 -25.37 -9.76
CA ALA A 22 -11.06 -24.02 -9.34
C ALA A 22 -11.24 -23.97 -7.82
N PRO A 23 -10.22 -23.55 -7.04
CA PRO A 23 -10.43 -23.31 -5.63
C PRO A 23 -11.57 -22.30 -5.51
N VAL A 24 -12.58 -22.63 -4.70
CA VAL A 24 -13.62 -21.67 -4.33
C VAL A 24 -12.88 -20.50 -3.70
N SER A 25 -12.87 -19.36 -4.39
CA SER A 25 -12.29 -18.13 -3.88
C SER A 25 -13.16 -17.71 -2.72
N ASN A 26 -12.80 -18.13 -1.52
CA ASN A 26 -13.22 -17.43 -0.31
C ASN A 26 -12.41 -16.13 -0.34
N SER A 27 -12.79 -15.21 -1.21
CA SER A 27 -12.31 -13.84 -1.15
C SER A 27 -12.88 -13.28 0.15
N ILE A 28 -12.18 -13.55 1.25
CA ILE A 28 -12.11 -12.59 2.34
C ILE A 28 -11.67 -11.32 1.61
N GLU A 29 -12.60 -10.40 1.44
CA GLU A 29 -12.33 -9.10 0.87
C GLU A 29 -11.25 -8.48 1.78
N SER A 30 -9.99 -8.62 1.36
CA SER A 30 -8.85 -8.19 2.13
C SER A 30 -8.89 -6.69 2.13
N ARG A 31 -9.42 -6.11 3.21
CA ARG A 31 -9.40 -4.67 3.41
C ARG A 31 -7.95 -4.18 3.28
N ALA A 32 -7.75 -3.14 2.47
CA ALA A 32 -6.42 -2.61 2.23
C ALA A 32 -5.99 -1.78 3.45
N TYR A 33 -4.83 -2.08 4.02
CA TYR A 33 -4.20 -1.25 5.03
C TYR A 33 -3.47 -0.07 4.36
N HIS A 34 -3.62 1.11 4.92
CA HIS A 34 -3.02 2.34 4.42
C HIS A 34 -2.17 3.02 5.50
N TRP A 35 -1.11 3.68 5.04
CA TRP A 35 -0.19 4.45 5.87
C TRP A 35 0.23 5.70 5.11
N HIS A 36 -0.12 6.87 5.62
CA HIS A 36 0.05 8.13 4.89
C HIS A 36 0.50 9.27 5.79
N GLY A 37 1.39 10.13 5.28
CA GLY A 37 1.82 11.34 5.97
C GLY A 37 0.71 12.38 5.92
N CYS A 38 0.38 12.99 7.05
CA CYS A 38 -0.82 13.83 7.16
C CYS A 38 -0.58 15.22 7.76
N GLY A 39 0.50 15.42 8.52
CA GLY A 39 0.79 16.70 9.20
C GLY A 39 1.95 17.44 8.55
N ALA A 40 1.75 17.97 7.34
CA ALA A 40 2.79 18.72 6.64
C ALA A 40 3.24 19.94 7.47
N GLY A 41 4.55 20.03 7.75
CA GLY A 41 5.13 21.13 8.52
C GLY A 41 4.96 21.02 10.05
N ILE A 42 4.39 19.93 10.55
CA ILE A 42 4.35 19.63 11.99
C ILE A 42 5.54 18.71 12.30
N GLU A 43 6.45 19.18 13.14
CA GLU A 43 7.47 18.34 13.76
C GLU A 43 6.91 17.75 15.05
N CYS A 44 6.85 16.42 15.14
CA CYS A 44 6.30 15.72 16.30
C CYS A 44 7.41 15.03 17.11
N HIS A 45 7.16 14.90 18.40
CA HIS A 45 7.91 14.04 19.31
C HIS A 45 7.03 12.97 19.98
N SER A 46 5.71 13.11 19.81
CA SER A 46 4.67 12.20 20.28
C SER A 46 3.46 12.24 19.34
N ALA A 47 2.65 11.18 19.34
CA ALA A 47 1.43 11.14 18.53
C ALA A 47 0.46 12.30 18.85
N SER A 48 0.43 12.76 20.10
CA SER A 48 -0.42 13.87 20.54
C SER A 48 -0.09 15.21 19.90
N ASP A 49 1.14 15.41 19.45
CA ASP A 49 1.53 16.64 18.73
C ASP A 49 0.79 16.75 17.39
N CYS A 50 0.33 15.63 16.85
CA CYS A 50 -0.36 15.53 15.57
C CYS A 50 -1.90 15.59 15.69
N TRP A 51 -2.48 15.45 16.89
CA TRP A 51 -3.94 15.36 17.06
C TRP A 51 -4.70 16.65 16.74
N ALA A 52 -4.01 17.80 16.80
CA ALA A 52 -4.59 19.08 16.42
C ALA A 52 -4.64 19.30 14.89
N SER A 53 -3.98 18.44 14.11
CA SER A 53 -4.03 18.50 12.64
C SER A 53 -5.34 17.91 12.14
N GLU A 54 -6.18 18.76 11.55
CA GLU A 54 -7.43 18.33 10.93
C GLU A 54 -7.19 17.32 9.80
N ASP A 55 -6.14 17.53 9.00
CA ASP A 55 -5.75 16.62 7.92
C ASP A 55 -5.41 15.21 8.45
N CYS A 56 -4.70 15.13 9.58
CA CYS A 56 -4.44 13.85 10.24
C CYS A 56 -5.71 13.21 10.78
N VAL A 57 -6.61 13.99 11.39
CA VAL A 57 -7.89 13.45 11.88
C VAL A 57 -8.74 12.93 10.73
N GLN A 58 -8.80 13.63 9.60
CA GLN A 58 -9.55 13.19 8.42
C GLN A 58 -8.95 11.93 7.80
N THR A 59 -7.62 11.89 7.65
CA THR A 59 -6.90 10.72 7.10
C THR A 59 -7.08 9.49 8.00
N ALA A 60 -7.12 9.70 9.32
CA ALA A 60 -7.34 8.66 10.33
C ALA A 60 -8.83 8.30 10.53
N LEU A 61 -9.73 8.71 9.62
CA LEU A 61 -11.18 8.47 9.71
C LEU A 61 -11.82 8.94 11.04
N GLY A 62 -11.29 10.02 11.61
CA GLY A 62 -11.75 10.62 12.86
C GLY A 62 -11.15 10.00 14.13
N SER A 63 -10.29 8.98 14.02
CA SER A 63 -9.71 8.29 15.17
C SER A 63 -8.29 8.80 15.48
N THR A 64 -8.12 9.51 16.59
CA THR A 64 -6.78 9.92 17.05
C THR A 64 -5.88 8.74 17.43
N ALA A 65 -6.46 7.56 17.68
CA ALA A 65 -5.71 6.33 17.94
C ALA A 65 -4.95 5.81 16.72
N ASN A 66 -5.33 6.24 15.51
CA ASN A 66 -4.65 5.87 14.26
C ASN A 66 -3.70 6.97 13.77
N ILE A 67 -3.41 7.98 14.62
CA ILE A 67 -2.46 9.04 14.31
C ILE A 67 -1.16 8.75 15.05
N HIS A 68 -0.06 8.82 14.32
CA HIS A 68 1.28 8.44 14.79
C HIS A 68 2.28 9.57 14.60
N CYS A 69 3.31 9.52 15.43
CA CYS A 69 4.49 10.34 15.25
C CYS A 69 5.67 9.46 14.82
N GLY A 70 6.21 9.77 13.66
CA GLY A 70 7.42 9.16 13.15
C GLY A 70 7.22 7.87 12.37
N GLN A 71 8.14 7.64 11.43
CA GLN A 71 8.45 6.36 10.80
C GLN A 71 9.96 6.28 10.49
N ASP A 72 10.47 5.12 10.06
CA ASP A 72 11.91 4.87 9.82
C ASP A 72 12.63 5.98 9.04
N SER A 73 12.06 6.49 7.95
CA SER A 73 12.68 7.55 7.13
C SER A 73 12.28 8.98 7.51
N TYR A 74 11.25 9.14 8.33
CA TYR A 74 10.70 10.44 8.72
C TYR A 74 10.30 10.40 10.20
N PRO A 75 11.27 10.39 11.12
CA PRO A 75 11.06 10.06 12.54
C PRO A 75 10.26 11.12 13.31
N THR A 76 10.12 12.33 12.75
CA THR A 76 9.42 13.46 13.38
C THR A 76 8.26 13.98 12.54
N ALA A 77 7.80 13.23 11.55
CA ALA A 77 6.62 13.58 10.75
C ALA A 77 5.35 12.92 11.30
N CYS A 78 4.20 13.58 11.13
CA CYS A 78 2.90 13.01 11.48
C CYS A 78 2.37 12.07 10.40
N TRP A 79 1.88 10.91 10.83
CA TRP A 79 1.33 9.86 9.97
C TRP A 79 -0.05 9.42 10.47
N ALA A 80 -0.86 8.89 9.57
CA ALA A 80 -2.13 8.26 9.90
C ALA A 80 -2.28 6.92 9.18
N ASP A 81 -2.95 5.99 9.85
CA ASP A 81 -3.31 4.68 9.31
C ASP A 81 -4.83 4.48 9.23
N TRP A 82 -5.26 3.66 8.28
CA TRP A 82 -6.64 3.20 8.20
C TRP A 82 -6.73 1.91 7.39
N THR A 83 -7.93 1.33 7.37
CA THR A 83 -8.24 0.12 6.62
C THR A 83 -9.59 0.31 5.94
N ASP A 84 -9.64 0.16 4.61
CA ASP A 84 -10.86 0.39 3.80
C ASP A 84 -12.01 -0.57 4.12
#